data_AF-A0A7M6UE51-F1
#
_entry.id   AF-A0A7M6UE51-F1
#
_cell.length_a   1.000
_cell.length_b   1.000
_cell.length_c   1.000
_cell.angle_alpha   90.00
_cell.angle_beta   90.00
_cell.angle_gamma   90.00
#
_symmetry.space_group_name_H-M   'P 1'
#
loop_
_entity.id
_entity.type
_entity.pdbx_description
1 polymer ?
#
loop_
_entity_poly.entity_id
_entity_poly.type
_entity_poly.pdbx_seq_one_letter_code
_entity_poly.pdbx_strand_id
1 'polypeptide(L)'
;MKSQENIFTKDDIEYYFDFIFKSLNTLDLKFSISKKTDEFKFRHKLPTIIGCLIGLIIFFLEIYFIRDALHNHTILPIQIFSQVISNFQSISKVILIVYKVNKIQQILEKIGVLWKTYTPDEGNRAVLYNTLQRTLSICKIYYAVLIATVLIYYVQPIVNFVGQYGARNSINHTYDYSQTLVIIKLPFKVTQKRYFFVISQEAYLLYMSGVYWGCSDTFFACFTTQICYHFKILKYHTKAFFDEKNNNSRLNLVTLIKRHQELLRLCVLIEDVFSPIIFSTILFSAMNLCVNVIGVQETILNGSYRQAGIYLFLFIITFSQILFYCAFAEATMEEAWSLADLAYNLEWTSKDYKLRYYIHVIILRAQKPFHFTAYGFFPIGIQKLTSIINASFSYYMMLQTVS
;
A
#
# COMPACT_ATOMS: atom_id res chain seq x y z
N MET A 1 21.89 -34.11 -7.91
CA MET A 1 21.98 -33.27 -6.70
C MET A 1 20.67 -32.53 -6.52
N LYS A 2 19.77 -33.08 -5.69
CA LYS A 2 18.47 -32.47 -5.37
C LYS A 2 18.71 -31.25 -4.48
N SER A 3 18.11 -30.14 -4.87
CA SER A 3 17.97 -28.93 -4.07
C SER A 3 17.34 -29.26 -2.72
N GLN A 4 18.07 -29.03 -1.64
CA GLN A 4 17.47 -28.92 -0.32
C GLN A 4 16.46 -27.76 -0.40
N GLU A 5 15.17 -28.09 -0.35
CA GLU A 5 14.13 -27.13 0.00
C GLU A 5 14.48 -26.62 1.41
N ASN A 6 14.95 -25.37 1.50
CA ASN A 6 15.03 -24.67 2.77
C ASN A 6 13.61 -24.57 3.29
N ILE A 7 13.25 -25.44 4.23
CA ILE A 7 12.01 -25.34 5.00
C ILE A 7 12.18 -24.11 5.91
N PHE A 8 11.80 -22.94 5.41
CA PHE A 8 11.75 -21.73 6.20
C PHE A 8 10.77 -21.94 7.36
N THR A 9 11.27 -21.77 8.58
CA THR A 9 10.41 -21.79 9.75
C THR A 9 9.59 -20.51 9.80
N LYS A 10 8.40 -20.52 10.41
CA LYS A 10 7.52 -19.34 10.51
C LYS A 10 8.19 -18.13 11.20
N ASP A 11 9.30 -18.38 11.90
CA ASP A 11 10.06 -17.40 12.66
C ASP A 11 11.18 -16.74 11.83
N ASP A 12 11.40 -17.17 10.58
CA ASP A 12 12.46 -16.62 9.74
C ASP A 12 12.00 -15.32 9.05
N ILE A 13 12.89 -14.31 9.04
CA ILE A 13 12.69 -13.07 8.28
C ILE A 13 12.41 -13.35 6.79
N GLU A 14 13.03 -14.42 6.27
CA GLU A 14 12.85 -14.85 4.89
C GLU A 14 11.41 -15.33 4.65
N TYR A 15 10.76 -16.00 5.61
CA TYR A 15 9.34 -16.36 5.51
C TYR A 15 8.44 -15.12 5.47
N TYR A 16 8.75 -14.10 6.27
CA TYR A 16 7.98 -12.86 6.31
C TYR A 16 7.99 -12.13 4.96
N PHE A 17 9.17 -11.99 4.36
CA PHE A 17 9.30 -11.31 3.08
C PHE A 17 9.07 -12.20 1.86
N ASP A 18 9.07 -13.55 1.99
CA ASP A 18 8.84 -14.47 0.86
C ASP A 18 7.50 -14.20 0.17
N PHE A 19 6.43 -13.91 0.93
CA PHE A 19 5.14 -13.52 0.37
C PHE A 19 5.25 -12.29 -0.55
N ILE A 20 6.03 -11.30 -0.13
CA ILE A 20 6.24 -10.04 -0.84
C ILE A 20 7.18 -10.26 -2.03
N PHE A 21 8.24 -11.03 -1.86
CA PHE A 21 9.18 -11.39 -2.92
C PHE A 21 8.51 -12.22 -4.00
N LYS A 22 7.57 -13.11 -3.66
CA LYS A 22 6.72 -13.80 -4.64
C LYS A 22 5.90 -12.82 -5.47
N SER A 23 5.30 -11.82 -4.82
CA SER A 23 4.53 -10.78 -5.51
C SER A 23 5.42 -9.94 -6.43
N LEU A 24 6.63 -9.57 -6.01
CA LEU A 24 7.60 -8.86 -6.83
C LEU A 24 8.21 -9.67 -7.98
N ASN A 25 8.36 -10.98 -7.80
CA ASN A 25 8.86 -11.84 -8.86
C ASN A 25 7.89 -11.83 -10.05
N THR A 26 6.59 -11.60 -9.81
CA THR A 26 5.62 -11.36 -10.91
C THR A 26 5.88 -10.04 -11.65
N LEU A 27 6.59 -9.10 -11.04
CA LEU A 27 7.04 -7.83 -11.62
C LEU A 27 8.44 -7.90 -12.24
N ASP A 28 9.07 -9.09 -12.25
CA ASP A 28 10.48 -9.33 -12.60
C ASP A 28 11.51 -8.58 -11.73
N LEU A 29 11.07 -8.04 -10.59
CA LEU A 29 11.94 -7.37 -9.62
C LEU A 29 12.43 -8.36 -8.56
N LYS A 30 13.65 -8.87 -8.71
CA LYS A 30 14.23 -9.84 -7.76
C LYS A 30 14.94 -9.15 -6.60
N PHE A 31 14.28 -9.09 -5.45
CA PHE A 31 14.87 -8.59 -4.20
C PHE A 31 15.47 -9.71 -3.34
N SER A 32 16.44 -9.38 -2.49
CA SER A 32 17.04 -10.33 -1.55
C SER A 32 17.44 -9.66 -0.24
N ILE A 33 17.27 -10.36 0.88
CA ILE A 33 17.69 -9.88 2.22
C ILE A 33 19.17 -10.21 2.48
N SER A 34 19.64 -11.34 1.93
CA SER A 34 20.90 -11.98 2.33
C SER A 34 22.05 -11.71 1.36
N LYS A 35 21.76 -11.49 0.08
CA LYS A 35 22.77 -11.20 -0.95
C LYS A 35 22.77 -9.73 -1.30
N LYS A 36 23.96 -9.14 -1.32
CA LYS A 36 24.23 -7.85 -1.97
C LYS A 36 23.98 -8.06 -3.46
N THR A 37 22.78 -7.76 -3.93
CA THR A 37 22.46 -7.86 -5.35
C THR A 37 23.26 -6.80 -6.10
N ASP A 38 23.78 -7.14 -7.28
CA ASP A 38 24.29 -6.14 -8.21
C ASP A 38 23.23 -5.04 -8.37
N GLU A 39 23.64 -3.78 -8.51
CA GLU A 39 22.72 -2.67 -8.75
C GLU A 39 21.72 -3.07 -9.85
N PHE A 40 20.42 -2.80 -9.63
CA PHE A 40 19.38 -3.19 -10.56
C PHE A 40 19.62 -2.53 -11.93
N LYS A 41 20.23 -3.30 -12.84
CA LYS A 41 20.49 -2.88 -14.22
C LYS A 41 19.17 -2.66 -14.95
N PHE A 42 19.18 -1.76 -15.92
CA PHE A 42 18.01 -1.39 -16.74
C PHE A 42 17.23 -2.60 -17.28
N ARG A 43 17.92 -3.70 -17.60
CA ARG A 43 17.33 -4.94 -18.12
C ARG A 43 16.29 -5.58 -17.18
N HIS A 44 16.46 -5.43 -15.85
CA HIS A 44 15.50 -5.94 -14.86
C HIS A 44 14.26 -5.03 -14.69
N LYS A 45 14.31 -3.80 -15.23
CA LYS A 45 13.20 -2.84 -15.18
C LYS A 45 12.33 -2.90 -16.45
N LEU A 46 12.84 -3.52 -17.52
CA LEU A 46 12.23 -3.51 -18.85
C LEU A 46 10.79 -4.07 -18.88
N PRO A 47 10.47 -5.21 -18.24
CA PRO A 47 9.11 -5.77 -18.29
C PRO A 47 8.08 -4.84 -17.64
N THR A 48 8.44 -4.23 -16.52
CA THR A 48 7.59 -3.26 -15.82
C THR A 48 7.39 -1.98 -16.64
N ILE A 49 8.45 -1.51 -17.32
CA ILE A 49 8.37 -0.34 -18.22
C ILE A 49 7.44 -0.62 -19.40
N ILE A 50 7.52 -1.80 -20.01
CA ILE A 50 6.63 -2.21 -21.09
C ILE A 50 5.17 -2.25 -20.61
N GLY A 51 4.91 -2.81 -19.43
CA GLY A 51 3.57 -2.80 -18.82
C GLY A 51 3.03 -1.38 -18.61
N CYS A 52 3.87 -0.45 -18.15
CA CYS A 52 3.50 0.97 -18.00
C CYS A 52 3.18 1.63 -19.34
N LEU A 53 3.95 1.35 -20.40
CA LEU A 53 3.70 1.89 -21.74
C LEU A 53 2.34 1.46 -22.28
N ILE A 54 1.98 0.18 -22.08
CA ILE A 54 0.66 -0.32 -22.48
C ILE A 54 -0.45 0.36 -21.67
N GLY A 55 -0.25 0.53 -20.35
CA GLY A 55 -1.17 1.29 -19.51
C GLY A 55 -1.37 2.75 -19.96
N LEU A 56 -0.30 3.42 -20.40
CA LEU A 56 -0.38 4.78 -20.95
C LEU A 56 -1.15 4.84 -22.28
N ILE A 57 -1.01 3.84 -23.15
CA ILE A 57 -1.78 3.76 -24.40
C ILE A 57 -3.28 3.69 -24.10
N ILE A 58 -3.67 2.87 -23.11
CA ILE A 58 -5.08 2.73 -22.68
C ILE A 58 -5.59 4.05 -22.10
N PHE A 59 -4.79 4.72 -21.27
CA PHE A 59 -5.13 6.03 -20.73
C PHE A 59 -5.48 7.05 -21.83
N PHE A 60 -4.69 7.11 -22.91
CA PHE A 60 -4.99 7.99 -24.03
C PHE A 60 -6.28 7.61 -24.78
N LEU A 61 -6.54 6.30 -24.93
CA LEU A 61 -7.77 5.81 -25.54
C LEU A 61 -9.01 6.08 -24.65
N GLU A 62 -8.89 5.97 -23.34
CA GLU A 62 -9.93 6.32 -22.37
C GLU A 62 -10.25 7.82 -22.41
N ILE A 63 -9.23 8.69 -22.47
CA ILE A 63 -9.42 10.14 -22.63
C ILE A 63 -10.12 10.48 -23.95
N TYR A 64 -9.71 9.83 -25.04
CA TYR A 64 -10.38 9.99 -26.33
C TYR A 64 -11.87 9.59 -26.24
N PHE A 65 -12.16 8.50 -25.52
CA PHE A 65 -13.53 8.05 -25.33
C PHE A 65 -14.35 8.98 -24.43
N ILE A 66 -13.77 9.55 -23.37
CA ILE A 66 -14.43 10.57 -22.54
C ILE A 66 -14.89 11.74 -23.41
N ARG A 67 -14.03 12.23 -24.29
CA ARG A 67 -14.35 13.36 -25.18
C ARG A 67 -15.56 13.06 -26.08
N ASP A 68 -15.63 11.84 -26.61
CA ASP A 68 -16.73 11.40 -27.47
C ASP A 68 -18.03 11.13 -26.68
N ALA A 69 -17.91 10.55 -25.48
CA ALA A 69 -19.04 10.21 -24.61
C ALA A 69 -19.68 11.44 -23.95
N LEU A 70 -18.92 12.52 -23.72
CA LEU A 70 -19.40 13.75 -23.09
C LEU A 70 -20.57 14.40 -23.88
N HIS A 71 -20.63 14.16 -25.19
CA HIS A 71 -21.70 14.68 -26.04
C HIS A 71 -23.02 13.89 -25.94
N ASN A 72 -22.99 12.62 -25.51
CA ASN A 72 -24.11 11.69 -25.67
C ASN A 72 -24.67 11.15 -24.33
N HIS A 73 -23.86 11.07 -23.28
CA HIS A 73 -24.26 10.48 -21.99
C HIS A 73 -23.64 11.21 -20.81
N THR A 74 -24.37 11.35 -19.70
CA THR A 74 -23.87 12.00 -18.47
C THR A 74 -23.16 11.02 -17.52
N ILE A 75 -23.64 9.77 -17.42
CA ILE A 75 -23.13 8.77 -16.46
C ILE A 75 -21.84 8.09 -16.94
N LEU A 76 -21.76 7.79 -18.24
CA LEU A 76 -20.68 7.00 -18.85
C LEU A 76 -19.31 7.71 -18.74
N PRO A 77 -19.20 9.04 -18.95
CA PRO A 77 -17.95 9.77 -18.71
C PRO A 77 -17.44 9.69 -17.27
N ILE A 78 -18.34 9.68 -16.27
CA ILE A 78 -17.97 9.61 -14.85
C ILE A 78 -17.30 8.26 -14.54
N GLN A 79 -17.83 7.16 -15.10
CA GLN A 79 -17.24 5.82 -14.95
C GLN A 79 -15.84 5.75 -15.57
N ILE A 80 -15.68 6.25 -16.80
CA ILE A 80 -14.37 6.23 -17.47
C ILE A 80 -13.39 7.11 -16.69
N PHE A 81 -13.82 8.26 -16.18
CA PHE A 81 -12.96 9.15 -15.42
C PHE A 81 -12.45 8.51 -14.12
N SER A 82 -13.28 7.77 -13.39
CA SER A 82 -12.84 6.96 -12.23
C SER A 82 -11.82 5.87 -12.62
N GLN A 83 -12.04 5.20 -13.75
CA GLN A 83 -11.13 4.17 -14.26
C GLN A 83 -9.76 4.77 -14.64
N VAL A 84 -9.76 5.91 -15.32
CA VAL A 84 -8.56 6.68 -15.71
C VAL A 84 -7.74 7.04 -14.48
N ILE A 85 -8.38 7.54 -13.42
CA ILE A 85 -7.69 7.88 -12.16
C ILE A 85 -7.07 6.62 -11.52
N SER A 86 -7.81 5.51 -11.46
CA SER A 86 -7.34 4.24 -10.91
C SER A 86 -6.14 3.67 -11.67
N ASN A 87 -6.19 3.75 -13.01
CA ASN A 87 -5.09 3.34 -13.89
C ASN A 87 -3.85 4.21 -13.66
N PHE A 88 -4.04 5.54 -13.61
CA PHE A 88 -2.94 6.48 -13.36
C PHE A 88 -2.31 6.26 -11.98
N GLN A 89 -3.13 5.99 -10.95
CA GLN A 89 -2.65 5.66 -9.62
C GLN A 89 -1.77 4.41 -9.63
N SER A 90 -2.22 3.33 -10.26
CA SER A 90 -1.46 2.07 -10.37
C SER A 90 -0.11 2.27 -11.10
N ILE A 91 -0.11 3.01 -12.21
CA ILE A 91 1.10 3.31 -12.98
C ILE A 91 2.06 4.19 -12.17
N SER A 92 1.55 5.22 -11.49
CA SER A 92 2.38 6.12 -10.69
C SER A 92 3.15 5.36 -9.60
N LYS A 93 2.49 4.41 -8.92
CA LYS A 93 3.09 3.60 -7.87
C LYS A 93 4.22 2.74 -8.38
N VAL A 94 4.00 2.02 -9.48
CA VAL A 94 5.00 1.09 -9.99
C VAL A 94 6.23 1.85 -10.52
N ILE A 95 6.04 2.99 -11.17
CA ILE A 95 7.13 3.87 -11.62
C ILE A 95 7.96 4.34 -10.42
N LEU A 96 7.31 4.79 -9.34
CA LEU A 96 7.98 5.25 -8.13
C LEU A 96 8.77 4.13 -7.43
N ILE A 97 8.22 2.91 -7.36
CA ILE A 97 8.92 1.73 -6.84
C ILE A 97 10.14 1.40 -7.68
N VAL A 98 10.00 1.35 -9.01
CA VAL A 98 11.11 1.06 -9.95
C VAL A 98 12.20 2.13 -9.88
N TYR A 99 11.82 3.40 -9.66
CA TYR A 99 12.75 4.50 -9.46
C TYR A 99 13.52 4.35 -8.14
N LYS A 100 12.85 3.95 -7.06
CA LYS A 100 13.45 3.81 -5.71
C LYS A 100 13.98 2.39 -5.40
N VAL A 101 13.98 1.48 -6.38
CA VAL A 101 14.33 0.05 -6.20
C VAL A 101 15.66 -0.17 -5.47
N ASN A 102 16.70 0.61 -5.79
CA ASN A 102 18.02 0.49 -5.15
C ASN A 102 17.97 0.91 -3.67
N LYS A 103 17.20 1.95 -3.33
CA LYS A 103 17.02 2.38 -1.94
C LYS A 103 16.21 1.34 -1.16
N ILE A 104 15.17 0.76 -1.77
CA ILE A 104 14.38 -0.33 -1.17
C ILE A 104 15.28 -1.53 -0.83
N GLN A 105 16.15 -1.92 -1.77
CA GLN A 105 17.13 -2.99 -1.54
C GLN A 105 18.09 -2.68 -0.38
N GLN A 106 18.62 -1.45 -0.30
CA GLN A 106 19.45 -1.02 0.82
C GLN A 106 18.72 -1.08 2.18
N ILE A 107 17.42 -0.75 2.20
CA ILE A 107 16.60 -0.85 3.41
C ILE A 107 16.44 -2.32 3.83
N LEU A 108 16.16 -3.22 2.88
CA LEU A 108 16.06 -4.66 3.14
C LEU A 108 17.36 -5.24 3.69
N GLU A 109 18.51 -4.86 3.13
CA GLU A 109 19.82 -5.29 3.62
C GLU A 109 20.06 -4.83 5.06
N LYS A 110 19.73 -3.57 5.39
CA LYS A 110 19.84 -3.04 6.75
C LYS A 110 18.94 -3.78 7.72
N ILE A 111 17.68 -4.05 7.34
CA ILE A 111 16.76 -4.84 8.16
C ILE A 111 17.32 -6.26 8.36
N GLY A 112 17.85 -6.88 7.30
CA GLY A 112 18.49 -8.20 7.39
C GLY A 112 19.67 -8.24 8.37
N VAL A 113 20.49 -7.19 8.40
CA VAL A 113 21.57 -7.05 9.40
C VAL A 113 20.98 -6.91 10.81
N LEU A 114 19.99 -6.05 11.01
CA LEU A 114 19.36 -5.83 12.32
C LEU A 114 18.75 -7.12 12.90
N TRP A 115 18.15 -7.96 12.06
CA TRP A 115 17.62 -9.26 12.46
C TRP A 115 18.71 -10.24 12.93
N LYS A 116 19.86 -10.25 12.25
CA LYS A 116 21.01 -11.10 12.66
C LYS A 116 21.67 -10.60 13.93
N THR A 117 21.71 -9.28 14.13
CA THR A 117 22.38 -8.66 15.29
C THR A 117 21.53 -8.70 16.56
N TYR A 118 20.19 -8.58 16.44
CA TYR A 118 19.32 -8.43 17.59
C TYR A 118 18.22 -9.50 17.61
N THR A 119 18.51 -10.60 18.30
CA THR A 119 17.54 -11.67 18.53
C THR A 119 16.67 -11.36 19.75
N PRO A 120 15.34 -11.57 19.68
CA PRO A 120 14.46 -11.37 20.82
C PRO A 120 14.61 -12.46 21.89
N ASP A 121 14.51 -12.04 23.16
CA ASP A 121 14.45 -12.93 24.32
C ASP A 121 13.28 -13.92 24.20
N GLU A 122 13.46 -15.14 24.71
CA GLU A 122 12.49 -16.24 24.54
C GLU A 122 11.08 -15.89 25.03
N GLY A 123 10.95 -15.16 26.15
CA GLY A 123 9.65 -14.77 26.69
C GLY A 123 8.87 -13.75 25.83
N ASN A 124 9.56 -12.89 25.08
CA ASN A 124 8.92 -11.84 24.28
C ASN A 124 8.81 -12.22 22.79
N ARG A 125 9.51 -13.28 22.39
CA ARG A 125 9.59 -13.78 21.01
C ARG A 125 8.21 -14.05 20.41
N ALA A 126 7.32 -14.74 21.14
CA ALA A 126 5.99 -15.08 20.65
C ALA A 126 5.12 -13.84 20.34
N VAL A 127 5.17 -12.81 21.20
CA VAL A 127 4.39 -11.57 21.03
C VAL A 127 4.88 -10.78 19.81
N LEU A 128 6.21 -10.71 19.64
CA LEU A 128 6.84 -10.03 18.53
C LEU A 128 6.54 -10.70 17.19
N TYR A 129 6.65 -12.03 17.11
CA TYR A 129 6.29 -12.78 15.90
C TYR A 129 4.79 -12.72 15.59
N ASN A 130 3.93 -12.74 16.60
CA ASN A 130 2.49 -12.57 16.39
C ASN A 130 2.16 -11.22 15.73
N THR A 131 2.90 -10.16 16.07
CA THR A 131 2.73 -8.84 15.42
C THR A 131 3.05 -8.90 13.92
N LEU A 132 4.14 -9.59 13.56
CA LEU A 132 4.53 -9.80 12.16
C LEU A 132 3.50 -10.68 11.43
N GLN A 133 3.10 -11.78 12.03
CA GLN A 133 2.14 -12.72 11.44
C GLN A 133 0.76 -12.07 11.24
N ARG A 134 0.28 -11.26 12.19
CA ARG A 134 -0.95 -10.48 12.04
C ARG A 134 -0.88 -9.54 10.83
N THR A 135 0.25 -8.88 10.64
CA THR A 135 0.47 -7.99 9.48
C THR A 135 0.45 -8.78 8.18
N LEU A 136 1.08 -9.96 8.12
CA LEU A 136 0.99 -10.83 6.94
C LEU A 136 -0.43 -11.30 6.67
N SER A 137 -1.19 -11.66 7.70
CA SER A 137 -2.61 -12.03 7.54
C SER A 137 -3.42 -10.87 6.96
N ILE A 138 -3.21 -9.65 7.46
CA ILE A 138 -3.84 -8.43 6.90
C ILE A 138 -3.44 -8.25 5.43
N CYS A 139 -2.16 -8.39 5.08
CA CYS A 139 -1.69 -8.28 3.70
C CYS A 139 -2.30 -9.35 2.78
N LYS A 140 -2.43 -10.60 3.26
CA LYS A 140 -3.06 -11.70 2.51
C LYS A 140 -4.55 -11.43 2.28
N ILE A 141 -5.26 -10.94 3.30
CA ILE A 141 -6.67 -10.53 3.18
C ILE A 141 -6.79 -9.38 2.17
N TYR A 142 -5.91 -8.39 2.24
CA TYR A 142 -5.89 -7.28 1.30
C TYR A 142 -5.71 -7.76 -0.15
N TYR A 143 -4.74 -8.64 -0.41
CA TYR A 143 -4.58 -9.27 -1.73
C TYR A 143 -5.79 -10.11 -2.15
N ALA A 144 -6.42 -10.84 -1.23
CA ALA A 144 -7.61 -11.61 -1.54
C ALA A 144 -8.78 -10.70 -1.96
N VAL A 145 -8.95 -9.55 -1.30
CA VAL A 145 -9.95 -8.53 -1.68
C VAL A 145 -9.63 -7.93 -3.05
N LEU A 146 -8.36 -7.65 -3.35
CA LEU A 146 -7.96 -7.16 -4.68
C LEU A 146 -8.23 -8.19 -5.78
N ILE A 147 -7.89 -9.46 -5.54
CA ILE A 147 -8.18 -10.55 -6.49
C ILE A 147 -9.69 -10.72 -6.68
N ALA A 148 -10.47 -10.68 -5.60
CA ALA A 148 -11.93 -10.74 -5.68
C ALA A 148 -12.50 -9.57 -6.49
N THR A 149 -11.97 -8.36 -6.30
CA THR A 149 -12.34 -7.17 -7.07
C THR A 149 -12.07 -7.36 -8.55
N VAL A 150 -10.88 -7.84 -8.90
CA VAL A 150 -10.51 -8.17 -10.28
C VAL A 150 -11.47 -9.21 -10.86
N LEU A 151 -11.80 -10.26 -10.12
CA LEU A 151 -12.76 -11.30 -10.55
C LEU A 151 -14.18 -10.74 -10.80
N ILE A 152 -14.64 -9.77 -10.01
CA ILE A 152 -15.93 -9.11 -10.23
C ILE A 152 -15.99 -8.44 -11.61
N TYR A 153 -14.90 -7.79 -12.04
CA TYR A 153 -14.81 -7.23 -13.39
C TYR A 153 -14.90 -8.31 -14.48
N TYR A 154 -14.34 -9.50 -14.25
CA TYR A 154 -14.48 -10.64 -15.18
C TYR A 154 -15.90 -11.19 -15.29
N VAL A 155 -16.70 -11.11 -14.23
CA VAL A 155 -18.07 -11.61 -14.22
C VAL A 155 -18.98 -10.76 -15.12
N GLN A 156 -18.71 -9.47 -15.24
CA GLN A 156 -19.54 -8.54 -16.00
C GLN A 156 -19.77 -8.92 -17.48
N PRO A 157 -18.73 -9.17 -18.31
CA PRO A 157 -18.92 -9.60 -19.69
C PRO A 157 -19.62 -10.97 -19.78
N ILE A 158 -19.37 -11.88 -18.84
CA ILE A 158 -20.02 -13.20 -18.80
C ILE A 158 -21.53 -13.05 -18.61
N VAL A 159 -21.95 -12.23 -17.63
CA VAL A 159 -23.37 -11.94 -17.38
C VAL A 159 -24.03 -11.32 -18.61
N ASN A 160 -23.34 -10.41 -19.31
CA ASN A 160 -23.85 -9.79 -20.51
C ASN A 160 -24.04 -10.81 -21.66
N PHE A 161 -23.08 -11.72 -21.86
CA PHE A 161 -23.23 -12.80 -22.85
C PHE A 161 -24.35 -13.78 -22.50
N VAL A 162 -24.49 -14.17 -21.24
CA VAL A 162 -25.58 -15.05 -20.80
C VAL A 162 -26.93 -14.37 -21.03
N GLY A 163 -27.04 -13.07 -20.76
CA GLY A 163 -28.23 -12.27 -21.08
C GLY A 163 -28.55 -12.25 -22.58
N GLN A 164 -27.56 -11.97 -23.43
CA GLN A 164 -27.72 -12.01 -24.89
C GLN A 164 -28.07 -13.41 -25.41
N TYR A 165 -27.53 -14.46 -24.80
CA TYR A 165 -27.86 -15.84 -25.14
C TYR A 165 -29.29 -16.21 -24.74
N GLY A 166 -29.78 -15.74 -23.58
CA GLY A 166 -31.18 -15.90 -23.18
C GLY A 166 -32.14 -15.16 -24.11
N ALA A 167 -31.72 -13.99 -24.61
CA ALA A 167 -32.46 -13.18 -25.58
C ALA A 167 -32.18 -13.53 -27.05
N ARG A 168 -31.54 -14.67 -27.34
CA ARG A 168 -31.06 -15.03 -28.69
C ARG A 168 -32.11 -14.92 -29.79
N ASN A 169 -33.36 -15.28 -29.46
CA ASN A 169 -34.47 -15.26 -30.40
C ASN A 169 -34.96 -13.84 -30.72
N SER A 170 -34.82 -12.88 -29.80
CA SER A 170 -35.21 -11.48 -30.05
C SER A 170 -34.11 -10.66 -30.74
N ILE A 171 -32.84 -11.08 -30.65
CA ILE A 171 -31.68 -10.35 -31.21
C ILE A 171 -31.21 -10.97 -32.54
N ASN A 172 -32.02 -11.80 -33.21
CA ASN A 172 -31.71 -12.40 -34.52
C ASN A 172 -30.29 -13.01 -34.61
N HIS A 173 -29.81 -13.65 -33.53
CA HIS A 173 -28.46 -14.23 -33.44
C HIS A 173 -27.29 -13.25 -33.61
N THR A 174 -27.54 -11.94 -33.59
CA THR A 174 -26.49 -10.92 -33.57
C THR A 174 -26.06 -10.63 -32.14
N TYR A 175 -24.80 -10.89 -31.82
CA TYR A 175 -24.22 -10.61 -30.50
C TYR A 175 -23.54 -9.25 -30.51
N ASP A 176 -23.72 -8.48 -29.43
CA ASP A 176 -23.06 -7.19 -29.26
C ASP A 176 -21.71 -7.39 -28.55
N TYR A 177 -20.63 -7.09 -29.28
CA TYR A 177 -19.24 -7.19 -28.84
C TYR A 177 -18.66 -5.84 -28.38
N SER A 178 -19.51 -4.82 -28.20
CA SER A 178 -19.09 -3.47 -27.79
C SER A 178 -18.70 -3.36 -26.30
N GLN A 179 -19.22 -4.26 -25.46
CA GLN A 179 -18.97 -4.24 -24.01
C GLN A 179 -17.84 -5.20 -23.64
N THR A 180 -16.64 -4.67 -23.38
CA THR A 180 -15.47 -5.44 -22.93
C THR A 180 -15.25 -5.30 -21.41
N LEU A 181 -14.09 -5.72 -20.89
CA LEU A 181 -13.78 -5.66 -19.44
C LEU A 181 -13.53 -4.22 -18.97
N VAL A 182 -12.90 -3.43 -19.84
CA VAL A 182 -12.63 -2.00 -19.61
C VAL A 182 -13.58 -1.17 -20.47
N ILE A 183 -14.10 -0.07 -19.91
CA ILE A 183 -14.99 0.82 -20.64
C ILE A 183 -14.15 1.69 -21.59
N ILE A 184 -13.84 1.15 -22.77
CA ILE A 184 -12.99 1.80 -23.77
C ILE A 184 -13.60 1.71 -25.17
N LYS A 185 -13.43 2.77 -25.97
CA LYS A 185 -13.77 2.76 -27.39
C LYS A 185 -12.52 2.49 -28.23
N LEU A 186 -12.47 1.30 -28.82
CA LEU A 186 -11.39 0.93 -29.72
C LEU A 186 -11.54 1.61 -31.09
N PRO A 187 -10.43 2.00 -31.75
CA PRO A 187 -10.46 2.68 -33.05
C PRO A 187 -10.88 1.77 -34.22
N PHE A 188 -11.16 0.50 -33.95
CA PHE A 188 -11.55 -0.50 -34.94
C PHE A 188 -12.79 -1.28 -34.49
N LYS A 189 -13.58 -1.78 -35.45
CA LYS A 189 -14.72 -2.66 -35.15
C LYS A 189 -14.23 -4.01 -34.61
N VAL A 190 -14.83 -4.43 -33.50
CA VAL A 190 -14.48 -5.67 -32.81
C VAL A 190 -15.27 -6.84 -33.42
N THR A 191 -14.59 -7.69 -34.18
CA THR A 191 -15.13 -8.97 -34.69
C THR A 191 -14.99 -10.06 -33.63
N GLN A 192 -15.80 -11.13 -33.68
CA GLN A 192 -15.75 -12.27 -32.75
C GLN A 192 -14.31 -12.79 -32.44
N LYS A 193 -13.45 -12.97 -33.45
CA LYS A 193 -12.05 -13.42 -33.23
C LYS A 193 -11.19 -12.38 -32.53
N ARG A 194 -11.39 -11.09 -32.83
CA ARG A 194 -10.66 -9.98 -32.21
C ARG A 194 -11.13 -9.72 -30.77
N TYR A 195 -12.39 -10.02 -30.49
CA TYR A 195 -13.00 -9.85 -29.17
C TYR A 195 -12.29 -10.67 -28.10
N PHE A 196 -12.06 -11.96 -28.32
CA PHE A 196 -11.34 -12.81 -27.36
C PHE A 196 -9.89 -12.37 -27.14
N PHE A 197 -9.24 -11.85 -28.18
CA PHE A 197 -7.90 -11.28 -28.07
C PHE A 197 -7.88 -9.97 -27.27
N VAL A 198 -8.84 -9.08 -27.51
CA VAL A 198 -8.98 -7.82 -26.75
C VAL A 198 -9.26 -8.12 -25.28
N ILE A 199 -10.21 -9.00 -24.99
CA ILE A 199 -10.52 -9.42 -23.62
C ILE A 199 -9.29 -10.01 -22.92
N SER A 200 -8.51 -10.87 -23.58
CA SER A 200 -7.35 -11.46 -22.95
C SER A 200 -6.25 -10.44 -22.65
N GLN A 201 -6.10 -9.41 -23.48
CA GLN A 201 -5.21 -8.28 -23.20
C GLN A 201 -5.72 -7.43 -22.04
N GLU A 202 -6.98 -7.00 -22.07
CA GLU A 202 -7.60 -6.21 -20.99
C GLU A 202 -7.56 -6.95 -19.64
N ALA A 203 -7.82 -8.26 -19.68
CA ALA A 203 -7.71 -9.18 -18.55
C ALA A 203 -6.29 -9.16 -17.92
N TYR A 204 -5.28 -9.28 -18.76
CA TYR A 204 -3.88 -9.22 -18.33
C TYR A 204 -3.55 -7.86 -17.70
N LEU A 205 -4.04 -6.77 -18.29
CA LEU A 205 -3.80 -5.42 -17.81
C LEU A 205 -4.46 -5.15 -16.45
N LEU A 206 -5.71 -5.57 -16.27
CA LEU A 206 -6.42 -5.51 -14.99
C LEU A 206 -5.73 -6.36 -13.91
N TYR A 207 -5.22 -7.53 -14.28
CA TYR A 207 -4.45 -8.35 -13.36
C TYR A 207 -3.16 -7.64 -12.92
N MET A 208 -2.38 -7.12 -13.88
CA MET A 208 -1.13 -6.42 -13.60
C MET A 208 -1.35 -5.15 -12.78
N SER A 209 -2.40 -4.37 -13.06
CA SER A 209 -2.73 -3.17 -12.26
C SER A 209 -3.09 -3.53 -10.82
N GLY A 210 -3.86 -4.60 -10.61
CA GLY A 210 -4.15 -5.14 -9.28
C GLY A 210 -2.89 -5.57 -8.52
N VAL A 211 -1.93 -6.21 -9.20
CA VAL A 211 -0.63 -6.55 -8.62
C VAL A 211 0.17 -5.29 -8.27
N TYR A 212 0.25 -4.29 -9.16
CA TYR A 212 0.97 -3.04 -8.90
C TYR A 212 0.40 -2.31 -7.68
N TRP A 213 -0.93 -2.30 -7.58
CA TRP A 213 -1.65 -1.72 -6.47
C TRP A 213 -1.34 -2.46 -5.17
N GLY A 214 -1.55 -3.77 -5.13
CA GLY A 214 -1.33 -4.59 -3.93
C GLY A 214 0.12 -4.60 -3.46
N CYS A 215 1.08 -4.63 -4.38
CA CYS A 215 2.50 -4.73 -4.09
C CYS A 215 3.00 -3.49 -3.35
N SER A 216 2.67 -2.29 -3.85
CA SER A 216 3.03 -1.02 -3.22
C SER A 216 2.53 -0.88 -1.79
N ASP A 217 1.27 -1.24 -1.56
CA ASP A 217 0.60 -1.00 -0.29
C ASP A 217 1.10 -1.98 0.77
N THR A 218 1.20 -3.26 0.39
CA THR A 218 1.75 -4.31 1.28
C THR A 218 3.22 -4.09 1.60
N PHE A 219 4.01 -3.53 0.69
CA PHE A 219 5.37 -3.11 1.00
C PHE A 219 5.45 -2.15 2.16
N PHE A 220 4.67 -1.08 2.06
CA PHE A 220 4.66 -0.06 3.09
C PHE A 220 4.33 -0.67 4.45
N ALA A 221 3.23 -1.43 4.53
CA ALA A 221 2.81 -2.12 5.75
C ALA A 221 3.90 -3.04 6.33
N CYS A 222 4.64 -3.74 5.46
CA CYS A 222 5.68 -4.66 5.90
C CYS A 222 6.93 -3.94 6.40
N PHE A 223 7.40 -2.90 5.70
CA PHE A 223 8.55 -2.10 6.16
C PHE A 223 8.25 -1.36 7.46
N THR A 224 7.06 -0.76 7.59
CA THR A 224 6.64 -0.07 8.81
C THR A 224 6.56 -1.03 9.99
N THR A 225 5.95 -2.20 9.79
CA THR A 225 5.85 -3.21 10.86
C THR A 225 7.22 -3.75 11.28
N GLN A 226 8.16 -3.90 10.34
CA GLN A 226 9.53 -4.30 10.65
C GLN A 226 10.26 -3.23 11.51
N ILE A 227 10.04 -1.95 11.22
CA ILE A 227 10.50 -0.86 12.09
C ILE A 227 9.85 -1.00 13.50
N CYS A 228 8.53 -1.15 13.59
CA CYS A 228 7.82 -1.31 14.87
C CYS A 228 8.39 -2.49 15.66
N TYR A 229 8.64 -3.62 15.00
CA TYR A 229 9.24 -4.81 15.59
C TYR A 229 10.60 -4.50 16.22
N HIS A 230 11.50 -3.81 15.52
CA HIS A 230 12.80 -3.45 16.06
C HIS A 230 12.73 -2.39 17.18
N PHE A 231 11.77 -1.46 17.13
CA PHE A 231 11.52 -0.55 18.25
C PHE A 231 11.03 -1.30 19.50
N LYS A 232 10.16 -2.31 19.33
CA LYS A 232 9.71 -3.16 20.46
C LYS A 232 10.87 -3.93 21.09
N ILE A 233 11.76 -4.52 20.28
CA ILE A 233 12.98 -5.17 20.81
C ILE A 233 13.85 -4.16 21.56
N LEU A 234 14.06 -2.97 21.00
CA LEU A 234 14.81 -1.91 21.68
C LEU A 234 14.18 -1.54 23.03
N LYS A 235 12.85 -1.47 23.11
CA LYS A 235 12.11 -1.25 24.37
C LYS A 235 12.36 -2.35 25.40
N TYR A 236 12.27 -3.62 25.00
CA TYR A 236 12.54 -4.73 25.93
C TYR A 236 13.98 -4.71 26.46
N HIS A 237 14.96 -4.48 25.59
CA HIS A 237 16.37 -4.37 25.98
C HIS A 237 16.61 -3.16 26.89
N THR A 238 15.91 -2.06 26.64
CA THR A 238 15.96 -0.88 27.50
C THR A 238 15.42 -1.21 28.88
N LYS A 239 14.27 -1.88 28.99
CA LYS A 239 13.70 -2.29 30.29
C LYS A 239 14.64 -3.21 31.07
N ALA A 240 15.13 -4.27 30.43
CA ALA A 240 16.07 -5.22 31.05
C ALA A 240 17.35 -4.53 31.55
N PHE A 241 17.85 -3.54 30.81
CA PHE A 241 19.02 -2.75 31.21
C PHE A 241 18.81 -1.97 32.52
N PHE A 242 17.60 -1.48 32.82
CA PHE A 242 17.34 -0.72 34.04
C PHE A 242 17.09 -1.59 35.27
N ASP A 243 16.55 -2.79 35.05
CA ASP A 243 16.31 -3.80 36.09
C ASP A 243 17.62 -4.42 36.60
N GLU A 244 18.65 -4.52 35.74
CA GLU A 244 19.97 -5.00 36.16
C GLU A 244 20.74 -4.01 37.06
N LYS A 245 21.23 -4.50 38.21
CA LYS A 245 22.10 -3.75 39.15
C LYS A 245 23.57 -3.67 38.69
N ASN A 246 23.85 -3.52 37.40
CA ASN A 246 25.18 -3.75 36.83
C ASN A 246 26.09 -2.51 36.72
N ASN A 247 27.40 -2.70 36.95
CA ASN A 247 28.46 -1.67 36.97
C ASN A 247 28.85 -1.10 35.59
N ASN A 248 28.47 -1.72 34.48
CA ASN A 248 28.79 -1.29 33.10
C ASN A 248 27.69 -0.45 32.43
N SER A 249 26.92 0.29 33.23
CA SER A 249 25.73 1.03 32.79
C SER A 249 25.95 1.99 31.61
N ARG A 250 27.14 2.61 31.51
CA ARG A 250 27.45 3.61 30.47
C ARG A 250 27.59 3.03 29.07
N LEU A 251 28.33 1.92 28.91
CA LEU A 251 28.66 1.37 27.59
C LEU A 251 27.42 0.74 26.93
N ASN A 252 26.57 0.12 27.76
CA ASN A 252 25.28 -0.40 27.34
C ASN A 252 24.31 0.73 26.95
N LEU A 253 24.27 1.84 27.70
CA LEU A 253 23.43 3.00 27.36
C LEU A 253 23.84 3.65 26.03
N VAL A 254 25.15 3.82 25.79
CA VAL A 254 25.64 4.34 24.49
C VAL A 254 25.23 3.42 23.34
N THR A 255 25.24 2.11 23.56
CA THR A 255 24.80 1.13 22.56
C THR A 255 23.30 1.23 22.28
N LEU A 256 22.47 1.41 23.32
CA LEU A 256 21.03 1.66 23.16
C LEU A 256 20.74 2.97 22.40
N ILE A 257 21.46 4.04 22.71
CA ILE A 257 21.31 5.33 22.01
C ILE A 257 21.70 5.20 20.54
N LYS A 258 22.83 4.56 20.24
CA LYS A 258 23.27 4.31 18.85
C LYS A 258 22.22 3.50 18.08
N ARG A 259 21.66 2.46 18.70
CA ARG A 259 20.60 1.64 18.12
C ARG A 259 19.33 2.46 17.87
N HIS A 260 18.90 3.29 18.82
CA HIS A 260 17.76 4.17 18.63
C HIS A 260 17.97 5.14 17.46
N GLN A 261 19.15 5.75 17.36
CA GLN A 261 19.51 6.64 16.25
C GLN A 261 19.54 5.91 14.91
N GLU A 262 20.03 4.67 14.88
CA GLU A 262 20.03 3.83 13.69
C GLU A 262 18.60 3.51 13.22
N LEU A 263 17.69 3.16 14.14
CA LEU A 263 16.28 2.94 13.82
C LEU A 263 15.60 4.22 13.30
N LEU A 264 15.86 5.38 13.92
CA LEU A 264 15.35 6.65 13.41
C LEU A 264 15.88 6.98 12.00
N ARG A 265 17.15 6.69 11.72
CA ARG A 265 17.72 6.83 10.36
C ARG A 265 17.05 5.89 9.37
N LEU A 266 16.70 4.67 9.79
CA LEU A 266 15.96 3.72 8.98
C LEU A 266 14.54 4.21 8.68
N CYS A 267 13.86 4.81 9.66
CA CYS A 267 12.56 5.46 9.46
C CYS A 267 12.64 6.55 8.39
N VAL A 268 13.63 7.45 8.46
CA VAL A 268 13.84 8.51 7.47
C VAL A 268 14.12 7.96 6.08
N LEU A 269 14.86 6.85 5.97
CA LEU A 269 15.08 6.19 4.68
C LEU A 269 13.79 5.58 4.10
N ILE A 270 12.96 4.97 4.95
CA ILE A 270 11.66 4.42 4.55
C ILE A 270 10.72 5.56 4.13
N GLU A 271 10.69 6.67 4.85
CA GLU A 271 9.95 7.86 4.42
C GLU A 271 10.45 8.41 3.09
N ASP A 272 11.76 8.58 2.84
CA ASP A 272 12.25 9.08 1.54
C ASP A 272 11.81 8.20 0.34
N VAL A 273 11.59 6.91 0.58
CA VAL A 273 11.09 5.98 -0.43
C VAL A 273 9.57 6.09 -0.59
N PHE A 274 8.82 6.02 0.51
CA PHE A 274 7.37 5.90 0.47
C PHE A 274 6.63 7.24 0.46
N SER A 275 7.26 8.34 0.88
CA SER A 275 6.67 9.67 0.88
C SER A 275 6.05 10.09 -0.47
N PRO A 276 6.74 9.98 -1.63
CA PRO A 276 6.13 10.28 -2.92
C PRO A 276 5.03 9.28 -3.31
N ILE A 277 5.16 8.02 -2.90
CA ILE A 277 4.16 6.96 -3.18
C ILE A 277 2.87 7.25 -2.42
N ILE A 278 2.97 7.59 -1.14
CA ILE A 278 1.83 7.90 -0.29
C ILE A 278 1.16 9.20 -0.75
N PHE A 279 1.94 10.22 -1.10
CA PHE A 279 1.40 11.47 -1.66
C PHE A 279 0.57 11.20 -2.93
N SER A 280 1.15 10.49 -3.90
CA SER A 280 0.46 10.11 -5.15
C SER A 280 -0.80 9.30 -4.84
N THR A 281 -0.70 8.34 -3.92
CA THR A 281 -1.82 7.49 -3.51
C THR A 281 -2.97 8.28 -2.91
N ILE A 282 -2.69 9.13 -1.92
CA ILE A 282 -3.73 9.93 -1.25
C ILE A 282 -4.37 10.91 -2.24
N LEU A 283 -3.58 11.54 -3.11
CA LEU A 283 -4.10 12.48 -4.11
C LEU A 283 -5.08 11.81 -5.08
N PHE A 284 -4.66 10.72 -5.72
CA PHE A 284 -5.52 10.01 -6.68
C PHE A 284 -6.70 9.34 -6.01
N SER A 285 -6.51 8.74 -4.82
CA SER A 285 -7.62 8.19 -4.05
C SER A 285 -8.63 9.26 -3.66
N ALA A 286 -8.20 10.47 -3.26
CA ALA A 286 -9.12 11.57 -2.95
C ALA A 286 -9.94 12.01 -4.19
N MET A 287 -9.29 12.18 -5.34
CA MET A 287 -9.99 12.46 -6.61
C MET A 287 -11.01 11.37 -6.94
N ASN A 288 -10.63 10.10 -6.79
CA ASN A 288 -11.48 8.97 -7.09
C ASN A 288 -12.67 8.87 -6.11
N LEU A 289 -12.49 9.19 -4.82
CA LEU A 289 -13.58 9.28 -3.86
C LEU A 289 -14.62 10.34 -4.28
N CYS A 290 -14.19 11.52 -4.72
CA CYS A 290 -15.10 12.56 -5.20
C CYS A 290 -15.91 12.08 -6.41
N VAL A 291 -15.25 11.44 -7.38
CA VAL A 291 -15.89 10.91 -8.59
C VAL A 291 -16.90 9.83 -8.25
N ASN A 292 -16.56 8.92 -7.33
CA ASN A 292 -17.45 7.86 -6.88
C ASN A 292 -18.70 8.40 -6.17
N VAL A 293 -18.56 9.45 -5.34
CA VAL A 293 -19.73 10.09 -4.67
C VAL A 293 -20.69 10.68 -5.70
N ILE A 294 -20.17 11.42 -6.69
CA ILE A 294 -20.99 11.97 -7.79
C ILE A 294 -21.63 10.83 -8.59
N GLY A 295 -20.87 9.77 -8.89
CA GLY A 295 -21.38 8.58 -9.58
C GLY A 295 -22.53 7.90 -8.85
N VAL A 296 -22.46 7.76 -7.51
CA VAL A 296 -23.56 7.25 -6.68
C VAL A 296 -24.78 8.16 -6.79
N GLN A 297 -24.62 9.47 -6.64
CA GLN A 297 -25.73 10.42 -6.70
C GLN A 297 -26.46 10.36 -8.04
N GLU A 298 -25.73 10.45 -9.15
CA GLU A 298 -26.30 10.43 -10.50
C GLU A 298 -26.99 9.09 -10.83
N THR A 299 -26.41 7.96 -10.41
CA THR A 299 -27.00 6.65 -10.69
C THR A 299 -28.26 6.37 -9.87
N ILE A 300 -28.36 6.89 -8.65
CA ILE A 300 -29.57 6.82 -7.84
C ILE A 300 -30.68 7.67 -8.47
N LEU A 301 -30.37 8.89 -8.89
CA LEU A 301 -31.34 9.78 -9.55
C LEU A 301 -31.91 9.16 -10.83
N ASN A 302 -31.09 8.44 -11.58
CA ASN A 302 -31.50 7.73 -12.80
C ASN A 302 -32.16 6.36 -12.54
N GLY A 303 -32.41 5.96 -11.28
CA GLY A 303 -33.06 4.70 -10.91
C GLY A 303 -32.21 3.44 -11.14
N SER A 304 -30.90 3.57 -11.38
CA SER A 304 -29.98 2.49 -11.69
C SER A 304 -29.26 1.96 -10.44
N TYR A 305 -30.00 1.25 -9.57
CA TYR A 305 -29.48 0.76 -8.29
C TYR A 305 -28.27 -0.18 -8.42
N ARG A 306 -28.19 -0.97 -9.49
CA ARG A 306 -27.03 -1.86 -9.75
C ARG A 306 -25.73 -1.06 -9.94
N GLN A 307 -25.79 0.04 -10.69
CA GLN A 307 -24.61 0.87 -10.94
C GLN A 307 -24.22 1.69 -9.70
N ALA A 308 -25.21 2.16 -8.93
CA ALA A 308 -24.96 2.81 -7.64
C ALA A 308 -24.20 1.89 -6.68
N GLY A 309 -24.55 0.59 -6.64
CA GLY A 309 -23.83 -0.41 -5.84
C GLY A 309 -22.35 -0.56 -6.24
N ILE A 310 -22.03 -0.47 -7.54
CA ILE A 310 -20.64 -0.54 -8.03
C ILE A 310 -19.84 0.67 -7.55
N TYR A 311 -20.38 1.88 -7.72
CA TYR A 311 -19.71 3.10 -7.24
C TYR A 311 -19.50 3.12 -5.74
N LEU A 312 -20.49 2.63 -4.97
CA LEU A 312 -20.39 2.51 -3.52
C LEU A 312 -19.31 1.49 -3.12
N PHE A 313 -19.20 0.37 -3.84
CA PHE A 313 -18.14 -0.61 -3.62
C PHE A 313 -16.74 -0.02 -3.91
N LEU A 314 -16.59 0.72 -5.01
CA LEU A 314 -15.33 1.40 -5.35
C LEU A 314 -14.96 2.49 -4.34
N PHE A 315 -15.94 3.22 -3.84
CA PHE A 315 -15.76 4.18 -2.76
C PHE A 315 -15.21 3.50 -1.51
N ILE A 316 -15.80 2.39 -1.07
CA ILE A 316 -15.36 1.65 0.11
C ILE A 316 -13.93 1.12 -0.06
N ILE A 317 -13.60 0.53 -1.21
CA ILE A 317 -12.24 0.03 -1.48
C ILE A 317 -11.23 1.17 -1.43
N THR A 318 -11.49 2.27 -2.15
CA THR A 318 -10.57 3.41 -2.22
C THR A 318 -10.40 4.07 -0.85
N PHE A 319 -11.47 4.16 -0.07
CA PHE A 319 -11.42 4.70 1.28
C PHE A 319 -10.63 3.79 2.24
N SER A 320 -10.86 2.46 2.16
CA SER A 320 -10.14 1.46 2.95
C SER A 320 -8.64 1.52 2.71
N GLN A 321 -8.22 1.86 1.49
CA GLN A 321 -6.82 2.03 1.14
C GLN A 321 -6.17 3.22 1.87
N ILE A 322 -6.85 4.37 1.93
CA ILE A 322 -6.34 5.54 2.66
C ILE A 322 -6.21 5.20 4.14
N LEU A 323 -7.21 4.52 4.72
CA LEU A 323 -7.17 4.04 6.10
C LEU A 323 -6.02 3.07 6.34
N PHE A 324 -5.75 2.16 5.40
CA PHE A 324 -4.64 1.22 5.48
C PHE A 324 -3.30 1.96 5.65
N TYR A 325 -3.01 2.94 4.79
CA TYR A 325 -1.79 3.75 4.90
C TYR A 325 -1.72 4.53 6.22
N CYS A 326 -2.83 5.16 6.62
CA CYS A 326 -2.89 5.93 7.86
C CYS A 326 -2.66 5.05 9.09
N ALA A 327 -3.24 3.84 9.13
CA ALA A 327 -3.11 2.92 10.25
C ALA A 327 -1.67 2.43 10.46
N PHE A 328 -0.99 2.02 9.39
CA PHE A 328 0.40 1.58 9.49
C PHE A 328 1.38 2.73 9.78
N ALA A 329 1.11 3.93 9.25
CA ALA A 329 1.88 5.12 9.58
C ALA A 329 1.74 5.50 11.07
N GLU A 330 0.51 5.57 11.57
CA GLU A 330 0.19 5.90 12.98
C GLU A 330 0.81 4.88 13.93
N ALA A 331 0.63 3.58 13.67
CA ALA A 331 1.19 2.51 14.51
C ALA A 331 2.73 2.59 14.62
N THR A 332 3.41 3.04 13.57
CA THR A 332 4.88 3.23 13.63
C THR A 332 5.27 4.44 14.45
N MET A 333 4.52 5.53 14.31
CA MET A 333 4.72 6.75 15.07
C MET A 333 4.49 6.52 16.56
N GLU A 334 3.41 5.84 16.93
CA GLU A 334 3.10 5.46 18.31
C GLU A 334 4.21 4.58 18.91
N GLU A 335 4.69 3.57 18.17
CA GLU A 335 5.77 2.71 18.64
C GLU A 335 7.08 3.47 18.82
N ALA A 336 7.41 4.39 17.91
CA ALA A 336 8.59 5.25 18.03
C ALA A 336 8.50 6.21 19.24
N TRP A 337 7.31 6.75 19.50
CA TRP A 337 7.05 7.67 20.62
C TRP A 337 7.02 6.94 21.97
N SER A 338 6.47 5.72 22.03
CA SER A 338 6.34 4.93 23.25
C SER A 338 7.67 4.61 23.95
N LEU A 339 8.80 4.75 23.26
CA LEU A 339 10.12 4.65 23.88
C LEU A 339 10.37 5.81 24.87
N ALA A 340 9.85 7.01 24.59
CA ALA A 340 9.92 8.15 25.50
C ALA A 340 9.17 7.86 26.81
N ASP A 341 7.94 7.33 26.70
CA ASP A 341 7.11 6.96 27.85
C ASP A 341 7.77 5.85 28.68
N LEU A 342 8.33 4.84 28.00
CA LEU A 342 9.08 3.79 28.69
C LEU A 342 10.26 4.39 29.44
N ALA A 343 11.09 5.21 28.79
CA ALA A 343 12.25 5.83 29.42
C ALA A 343 11.87 6.71 30.62
N TYR A 344 10.73 7.40 30.54
CA TYR A 344 10.21 8.23 31.63
C TYR A 344 9.77 7.40 32.85
N ASN A 345 9.11 6.26 32.62
CA ASN A 345 8.57 5.38 33.66
C ASN A 345 9.62 4.50 34.36
N LEU A 346 10.87 4.51 33.90
CA LEU A 346 11.96 3.76 34.54
C LEU A 346 12.42 4.49 35.80
N GLU A 347 12.96 3.76 36.79
CA GLU A 347 13.53 4.34 38.02
C GLU A 347 14.89 5.01 37.75
N TRP A 348 14.92 6.01 36.87
CA TRP A 348 16.14 6.73 36.50
C TRP A 348 16.53 7.80 37.53
N THR A 349 15.58 8.30 38.33
CA THR A 349 15.79 9.32 39.37
C THR A 349 16.72 8.85 40.48
N SER A 350 16.76 7.55 40.76
CA SER A 350 17.62 6.92 41.78
C SER A 350 19.04 6.60 41.27
N LYS A 351 19.32 6.76 39.97
CA LYS A 351 20.61 6.40 39.33
C LYS A 351 21.62 7.56 39.36
N ASP A 352 22.85 7.31 38.91
CA ASP A 352 23.96 8.27 38.83
C ASP A 352 23.60 9.52 37.99
N TYR A 353 24.16 10.69 38.33
CA TYR A 353 23.81 11.98 37.71
C TYR A 353 24.03 11.99 36.20
N LYS A 354 25.09 11.33 35.72
CA LYS A 354 25.37 11.22 34.27
C LYS A 354 24.31 10.39 33.56
N LEU A 355 23.85 9.30 34.19
CA LEU A 355 22.81 8.43 33.62
C LEU A 355 21.50 9.21 33.48
N ARG A 356 21.13 9.99 34.51
CA ARG A 356 19.95 10.88 34.46
C ARG A 356 20.01 11.84 33.28
N TYR A 357 21.16 12.49 33.07
CA TYR A 357 21.34 13.42 31.95
C TYR A 357 21.11 12.75 30.59
N TYR A 358 21.72 11.58 30.37
CA TYR A 358 21.54 10.85 29.10
C TYR A 358 20.10 10.41 28.87
N ILE A 359 19.40 9.97 29.92
CA ILE A 359 17.98 9.58 29.83
C ILE A 359 17.11 10.78 29.52
N HIS A 360 17.41 11.92 30.13
CA HIS A 360 16.72 13.16 29.83
C HIS A 360 16.88 13.55 28.35
N VAL A 361 18.08 13.41 27.79
CA VAL A 361 18.34 13.62 26.35
C VAL A 361 17.59 12.61 25.48
N ILE A 362 17.49 11.34 25.89
CA ILE A 362 16.71 10.32 25.18
C ILE A 362 15.22 10.70 25.17
N ILE A 363 14.66 11.06 26.32
CA ILE A 363 13.26 11.49 26.45
C ILE A 363 13.00 12.71 25.56
N LEU A 364 13.83 13.76 25.66
CA LEU A 364 13.71 14.96 24.83
C LEU A 364 13.79 14.65 23.33
N ARG A 365 14.61 13.68 22.92
CA ARG A 365 14.73 13.28 21.51
C ARG A 365 13.54 12.43 21.06
N ALA A 366 13.11 11.46 21.86
CA ALA A 366 12.00 10.56 21.54
C ALA A 366 10.64 11.29 21.55
N GLN A 367 10.51 12.35 22.35
CA GLN A 367 9.37 13.28 22.33
C GLN A 367 9.28 14.15 21.07
N LYS A 368 10.28 14.12 20.18
CA LYS A 368 10.17 14.64 18.81
C LYS A 368 9.90 13.45 17.88
N PRO A 369 8.65 12.95 17.80
CA PRO A 369 8.34 11.74 17.06
C PRO A 369 8.66 11.93 15.58
N PHE A 370 9.07 10.83 14.98
CA PHE A 370 9.17 10.72 13.55
C PHE A 370 7.77 10.63 12.95
N HIS A 371 7.47 11.45 11.96
CA HIS A 371 6.20 11.42 11.23
C HIS A 371 6.44 10.97 9.81
N PHE A 372 5.63 10.05 9.31
CA PHE A 372 5.55 9.83 7.87
C PHE A 372 4.86 11.05 7.24
N THR A 373 5.57 11.78 6.39
CA THR A 373 5.02 12.91 5.66
C THR A 373 4.78 12.58 4.20
N ALA A 374 3.75 13.18 3.60
CA ALA A 374 3.55 13.18 2.16
C ALA A 374 4.29 14.37 1.53
N TYR A 375 5.49 14.10 1.01
CA TYR A 375 6.44 15.07 0.47
C TYR A 375 6.70 16.29 1.39
N GLY A 376 6.66 16.09 2.71
CA GLY A 376 6.80 17.17 3.70
C GLY A 376 5.60 18.12 3.83
N PHE A 377 4.53 17.96 3.04
CA PHE A 377 3.35 18.84 3.11
C PHE A 377 2.44 18.52 4.29
N PHE A 378 2.14 17.23 4.51
CA PHE A 378 1.23 16.81 5.56
C PHE A 378 1.68 15.51 6.24
N PRO A 379 1.68 15.46 7.59
CA PRO A 379 1.87 14.21 8.32
C PRO A 379 0.66 13.30 8.10
N ILE A 380 0.92 12.03 7.81
CA ILE A 380 -0.09 11.02 7.58
C ILE A 380 -0.43 10.36 8.92
N GLY A 381 -1.71 10.31 9.26
CA GLY A 381 -2.20 9.69 10.49
C GLY A 381 -3.73 9.62 10.52
N ILE A 382 -4.26 8.68 11.29
CA ILE A 382 -5.72 8.45 11.39
C ILE A 382 -6.38 9.69 11.97
N GLN A 383 -5.80 10.29 13.01
CA GLN A 383 -6.35 11.46 13.68
C GLN A 383 -6.48 12.66 12.71
N LYS A 384 -5.49 12.85 11.84
CA LYS A 384 -5.49 13.90 10.82
C LYS A 384 -6.55 13.63 9.75
N LEU A 385 -6.65 12.39 9.27
CA LEU A 385 -7.69 11.99 8.32
C LEU A 385 -9.10 12.25 8.88
N THR A 386 -9.36 11.85 10.13
CA THR A 386 -10.64 12.10 10.80
C THR A 386 -10.96 13.60 10.89
N SER A 387 -9.97 14.42 11.22
CA SER A 387 -10.14 15.88 11.25
C SER A 387 -10.49 16.45 9.87
N ILE A 388 -9.86 15.95 8.80
CA ILE A 388 -10.12 16.39 7.43
C ILE A 388 -11.54 15.98 7.01
N ILE A 389 -11.95 14.74 7.31
CA ILE A 389 -13.29 14.23 6.99
C ILE A 389 -14.36 15.04 7.73
N ASN A 390 -14.17 15.29 9.03
CA ASN A 390 -15.10 16.08 9.84
C ASN A 390 -15.24 17.49 9.27
N ALA A 391 -14.13 18.16 8.94
CA ALA A 391 -14.16 19.48 8.33
C ALA A 391 -14.90 19.45 6.98
N SER A 392 -14.61 18.46 6.13
CA SER A 392 -15.26 18.29 4.82
C SER A 392 -16.76 18.09 4.94
N PHE A 393 -17.20 17.27 5.91
CA PHE A 393 -18.61 17.04 6.19
C PHE A 393 -19.30 18.29 6.75
N SER A 394 -18.64 19.03 7.65
CA SER A 394 -19.16 20.32 8.15
C SER A 394 -19.33 21.34 7.02
N TYR A 395 -18.35 21.45 6.10
CA TYR A 395 -18.46 22.31 4.93
C TYR A 395 -19.58 21.86 3.99
N TYR A 396 -19.72 20.55 3.76
CA TYR A 396 -20.79 19.99 2.95
C TYR A 396 -22.17 20.31 3.53
N MET A 397 -22.38 20.07 4.83
CA MET A 397 -23.63 20.37 5.53
C MET A 397 -23.95 21.87 5.50
N MET A 398 -22.93 22.73 5.63
CA MET A 398 -23.08 24.18 5.49
C MET A 398 -23.53 24.58 4.07
N LEU A 399 -22.92 24.01 3.04
CA LEU A 399 -23.31 24.28 1.64
C LEU A 399 -24.75 23.83 1.36
N GLN A 400 -25.14 22.66 1.87
CA GLN A 400 -26.53 22.16 1.72
C GLN A 400 -27.57 23.00 2.46
N THR A 401 -27.19 23.68 3.55
CA THR A 401 -28.12 24.56 4.28
C THR A 401 -28.21 25.96 3.66
N VAL A 402 -27.21 26.35 2.87
CA VAL A 402 -27.17 27.64 2.17
C VAL A 402 -27.73 27.57 0.75
N SER A 403 -27.72 26.39 0.09
CA SER A 403 -28.40 26.15 -1.19
C SER A 403 -29.88 25.81 -0.99
#